data_AF-A0A0C3RIQ8-F1
#
_entry.id   AF-A0A0C3RIQ8-F1
#
_cell.length_a   1.000
_cell.length_b   1.000
_cell.length_c   1.000
_cell.angle_alpha   90.00
_cell.angle_beta   90.00
_cell.angle_gamma   90.00
#
_symmetry.space_group_name_H-M   'P 1'
#
loop_
_entity.id
_entity.type
_entity.pdbx_description
1 polymer ?
#
loop_
_entity_poly.entity_id
_entity_poly.type
_entity_poly.pdbx_seq_one_letter_code
_entity_poly.pdbx_strand_id
1 'polypeptide(L)' 'MKNFIFMVSFLVGGVVAFGQGVNFEHLTFDEVMAKAKVEKKVVFMDCYTFWCGPCKYMTDNIFRWKKWEIF' A
#
# COMPACT_ATOMS: atom_id res chain seq x y z
N MET A 1 31.84 19.17 16.13
CA MET A 1 31.29 18.58 14.89
C MET A 1 30.76 17.14 15.09
N LYS A 2 30.34 16.73 16.30
CA LYS A 2 29.80 15.39 16.57
C LYS A 2 28.27 15.36 16.53
N ASN A 3 27.63 16.49 16.89
CA ASN A 3 26.18 16.65 16.91
C ASN A 3 25.57 16.83 15.51
N PHE A 4 26.31 17.42 14.56
CA PHE A 4 25.85 17.59 13.18
C PHE A 4 25.80 16.26 12.42
N ILE A 5 26.77 15.37 12.68
CA ILE A 5 26.80 14.00 12.14
C ILE A 5 25.59 13.20 12.62
N PHE A 6 25.21 13.36 13.89
CA PHE A 6 24.03 12.71 14.48
C PHE A 6 22.72 13.20 13.84
N MET A 7 22.63 14.49 13.53
CA MET A 7 21.46 15.10 12.91
C MET A 7 21.28 14.70 11.43
N VAL A 8 22.39 14.58 10.69
CA VAL A 8 22.37 14.08 9.30
C VAL A 8 22.02 12.60 9.24
N SER A 9 22.50 11.79 10.20
CA SER A 9 22.16 10.37 10.29
C SER A 9 20.66 10.11 10.52
N PHE A 10 19.97 11.00 11.23
CA PHE A 10 18.53 10.88 11.49
C PHE A 10 17.68 11.19 10.25
N LEU A 11 18.11 12.15 9.43
CA LEU A 11 17.44 12.52 8.19
C LEU A 11 17.51 11.42 7.12
N VAL A 12 18.61 10.67 7.05
CA VAL A 12 18.77 9.56 6.08
C VAL A 12 17.93 8.33 6.50
N GLY A 13 17.74 8.10 7.80
CA GLY A 13 16.94 6.97 8.31
C GLY A 13 15.43 7.07 8.04
N GLY A 14 14.88 8.28 7.86
CA GLY A 14 13.44 8.47 7.62
C GLY A 14 12.96 8.08 6.22
N VAL A 15 13.85 8.00 5.24
CA VAL A 15 13.49 7.84 3.81
C VAL A 15 13.22 6.37 3.43
N VAL A 16 13.64 5.40 4.25
CA VAL A 16 13.55 3.95 3.91
C VAL A 16 12.16 3.33 4.11
N ALA A 17 11.17 4.08 4.61
CA ALA A 17 9.83 3.54 4.89
C ALA A 17 8.88 3.46 3.67
N PHE A 18 9.27 3.98 2.51
CA PHE A 18 8.39 3.98 1.33
C PHE A 18 8.48 2.66 0.55
N GLY A 19 7.45 1.85 0.72
CA GLY A 19 7.08 0.76 -0.17
C GLY A 19 6.79 -0.54 0.58
N GLN A 20 5.70 -0.47 1.33
CA GLN A 20 4.94 -1.62 1.77
C GLN A 20 3.94 -1.90 0.62
N GLY A 21 3.69 -3.17 0.30
CA GLY A 21 2.79 -3.56 -0.80
C GLY A 21 1.34 -3.07 -0.62
N VAL A 22 0.42 -3.57 -1.44
CA VAL A 22 -0.98 -3.14 -1.38
C VAL A 22 -1.60 -3.53 -0.03
N ASN A 23 -2.19 -2.56 0.66
CA ASN A 23 -2.99 -2.78 1.84
C ASN A 23 -4.47 -2.63 1.48
N PHE A 24 -5.24 -3.71 1.63
CA PHE A 24 -6.67 -3.72 1.32
C PHE A 24 -7.47 -3.31 2.55
N GLU A 25 -8.41 -2.39 2.35
CA GLU A 25 -9.37 -1.99 3.38
C GLU A 25 -10.65 -2.82 3.25
N HIS A 26 -11.15 -3.35 4.36
CA HIS A 26 -12.41 -4.08 4.42
C HIS A 26 -13.55 -3.13 4.83
N LEU A 27 -13.97 -2.30 3.88
CA LEU A 27 -15.08 -1.35 4.02
C LEU A 27 -16.26 -1.77 3.15
N THR A 28 -17.45 -1.25 3.45
CA THR A 28 -18.60 -1.38 2.56
C THR A 28 -18.41 -0.54 1.29
N PHE A 29 -19.09 -0.91 0.21
CA PHE A 29 -18.95 -0.20 -1.07
C PHE A 29 -19.28 1.30 -0.95
N ASP A 30 -20.31 1.65 -0.17
CA ASP A 30 -20.71 3.05 0.04
C ASP A 30 -19.65 3.87 0.79
N GLU A 31 -19.00 3.27 1.79
CA GLU A 31 -17.91 3.91 2.54
C GLU A 31 -16.68 4.11 1.67
N VAL A 32 -16.32 3.12 0.85
CA VAL A 32 -15.21 3.23 -0.10
C VAL A 32 -15.48 4.32 -1.13
N MET A 33 -16.72 4.42 -1.64
CA MET A 33 -17.11 5.46 -2.58
C MET A 33 -17.08 6.86 -1.96
N ALA A 34 -17.48 7.00 -0.70
CA ALA A 34 -17.37 8.26 0.03
C ALA A 34 -15.90 8.66 0.22
N LYS A 35 -15.04 7.71 0.63
CA LYS A 35 -13.61 7.94 0.84
C LYS A 35 -12.87 8.27 -0.45
N ALA A 36 -13.16 7.56 -1.54
CA ALA A 36 -12.57 7.81 -2.86
C ALA A 36 -12.87 9.21 -3.39
N LYS A 37 -14.10 9.73 -3.17
CA LYS A 37 -14.47 11.10 -3.51
C LYS A 37 -13.68 12.15 -2.73
N VAL A 38 -13.43 11.90 -1.44
CA VAL A 38 -12.66 12.81 -0.57
C VAL A 38 -11.18 12.79 -0.93
N GLU A 39 -10.60 11.60 -1.12
CA GLU A 39 -9.18 11.43 -1.46
C GLU A 39 -8.86 11.73 -2.93
N LYS A 40 -9.89 11.88 -3.78
CA LYS A 40 -9.76 12.03 -5.25
C LYS A 40 -8.93 10.92 -5.88
N LYS A 41 -9.03 9.70 -5.34
CA LYS A 41 -8.40 8.49 -5.88
C LYS A 41 -9.47 7.59 -6.47
N VAL A 42 -9.08 6.72 -7.40
CA VAL A 42 -10.01 5.71 -7.90
C VAL A 42 -10.05 4.51 -6.96
N VAL A 43 -11.14 3.76 -7.04
CA VAL A 43 -11.36 2.56 -6.24
C VAL A 43 -10.73 1.36 -6.94
N PHE A 44 -9.86 0.65 -6.24
CA PHE A 44 -9.40 -0.68 -6.63
C PHE A 44 -10.12 -1.73 -5.77
N MET A 45 -10.79 -2.68 -6.42
CA MET A 45 -11.57 -3.74 -5.77
C MET A 45 -11.07 -5.10 -6.26
N ASP A 46 -10.56 -5.93 -5.36
CA ASP A 46 -10.20 -7.32 -5.65
C ASP A 46 -11.38 -8.25 -5.30
N CYS A 47 -11.94 -8.90 -6.31
CA CYS A 47 -13.05 -9.84 -6.16
C CYS A 47 -12.51 -11.27 -6.25
N TYR A 48 -12.45 -11.97 -5.12
CA TYR A 48 -11.98 -13.36 -5.05
C TYR A 48 -13.00 -14.28 -4.37
N THR A 49 -12.79 -15.59 -4.57
CA THR A 49 -13.51 -16.64 -3.84
C THR A 49 -12.50 -17.49 -3.05
N PHE A 50 -12.94 -18.15 -1.98
CA PHE A 50 -12.05 -18.96 -1.13
C PHE A 50 -11.28 -20.06 -1.89
N TRP A 51 -11.89 -20.58 -2.96
CA TRP A 51 -11.34 -21.65 -3.78
C TRP A 51 -10.66 -21.14 -5.06
N CYS A 52 -10.49 -19.83 -5.19
CA CYS A 52 -9.77 -19.23 -6.31
C CYS A 52 -8.25 -19.40 -6.11
N GLY A 53 -7.70 -20.48 -6.66
CA GLY A 53 -6.25 -20.73 -6.69
C GLY A 53 -5.43 -19.58 -7.28
N PRO A 54 -5.81 -19.02 -8.45
CA PRO A 54 -5.11 -17.87 -9.03
C PRO A 54 -5.11 -16.62 -8.14
N CYS A 55 -6.23 -16.35 -7.44
CA CYS A 55 -6.35 -15.19 -6.56
C CYS A 55 -5.38 -15.27 -5.37
N LYS A 56 -5.16 -16.48 -4.83
CA LYS A 56 -4.17 -16.72 -3.78
C LYS A 56 -2.75 -16.44 -4.29
N TYR A 57 -2.42 -16.87 -5.50
CA TYR A 57 -1.13 -16.56 -6.12
C TYR A 57 -0.91 -15.04 -6.26
N MET A 58 -1.94 -14.28 -6.65
CA MET A 58 -1.84 -12.81 -6.74
C MET A 58 -1.60 -12.17 -5.37
N THR A 59 -2.32 -12.62 -4.35
CA THR A 59 -2.15 -12.12 -2.98
C THR A 59 -0.75 -12.41 -2.44
N ASP A 60 -0.20 -13.58 -2.76
CA ASP A 60 1.10 -14.01 -2.24
C ASP A 60 2.28 -13.41 -3.01
N ASN A 61 2.15 -13.25 -4.33
CA ASN A 61 3.27 -12.96 -5.21
C ASN A 61 3.14 -11.67 -5.99
N ILE A 62 1.96 -11.06 -6.12
CA ILE A 62 1.77 -9.87 -6.97
C ILE A 62 1.48 -8.65 -6.12
N PHE A 63 0.50 -8.71 -5.21
CA PHE A 63 0.13 -7.58 -4.35
C PHE A 63 1.20 -7.23 -3.30
N ARG A 64 2.11 -8.17 -2.99
CA ARG A 64 3.28 -7.91 -2.12
C ARG A 64 4.43 -7.18 -2.83
N TRP A 65 4.41 -7.10 -4.16
CA TRP A 65 5.54 -6.49 -4.87
C TRP A 65 5.56 -4.98 -4.64
N LYS A 66 6.73 -4.48 -4.26
CA LYS A 66 6.97 -3.06 -3.97
C LYS A 66 6.74 -2.14 -5.18
N LYS A 67 6.73 -2.71 -6.39
CA LYS A 67 6.49 -2.02 -7.67
C LYS A 67 5.02 -2.05 -8.12
N TRP A 68 4.11 -2.56 -7.29
CA TRP A 68 2.69 -2.56 -7.61
C TRP A 68 2.08 -1.17 -7.39
N GLU A 69 2.48 -0.23 -8.23
CA GLU A 69 1.84 1.09 -8.39
C GLU A 69 0.69 0.90 -9.40
N ILE A 70 -0.50 0.55 -8.89
CA ILE A 70 -1.69 1.04 -9.57
C ILE A 70 -1.76 2.53 -9.19
N PHE A 71 -1.45 3.39 -10.16
CA PHE A 71 -1.23 4.85 -10.11
C PHE A 71 0.21 5.30 -9.90
#